data_AF-A0A6P8HRQ2-F1
#
_entry.id   AF-A0A6P8HRQ2-F1
#
_cell.length_a   1.000
_cell.length_b   1.000
_cell.length_c   1.000
_cell.angle_alpha   90.00
_cell.angle_beta   90.00
_cell.angle_gamma   90.00
#
_symmetry.space_group_name_H-M   'P 1'
#
loop_
_entity.id
_entity.type
_entity.pdbx_description
1 polymer ?
#
loop_
_entity_poly.entity_id
_entity_poly.type
_entity_poly.pdbx_seq_one_letter_code
_entity_poly.pdbx_strand_id
1 'polypeptide(L)'
;MEVKASILSLNDDCLCNIVAFISDRSSFNSLARTCKRLQQLTSNPRNCHVDIVRLRAEHFIKRLVVHLGANHDKRGLSYEAYDEFCKFEEFLAQAFQYSSTRCLLTYDKVVDVWITSGPVASEVFTWVRNHSFSVSEGEPRATCMTKYSSFTVHLPRRNREMSVNTTYFHDHIGNYDDELTIEVKCDDLKIESKDFYRISPEDFKYWSEEEMKQVVESMKPVTDLLQEELGETIPSIHGNFLFWFLYFFPEKMRFDEEDKLSFKDAAKNEKPSIESIQPMLEYFQKNLLREFQTSSARWMKEKAFPEETETCKFVIESLDALVQRSDARFLKNIQRSISRIFRVITDYCLRKLPEKLMLALIKKTSFETDNFSSGATADKFVDNTVSFQLPESKFIKVKGEIEGDGYSDPTWHRLKLEFHLPDKKIHLDSGNIYDRRSREEKKLDMGKLSPVTKLLQECINHSMEGEEEIPKIKDMFTALYFIIVLDFGILRKDNFFGDSIDLSDLLMEAEEDKLSDE
;
A
#
# COMPACT_ATOMS: atom_id res chain seq x y z
N MET A 1 54.03 0.20 2.44
CA MET A 1 53.12 -0.43 3.42
C MET A 1 51.71 -0.12 2.98
N GLU A 2 51.02 -1.05 2.34
CA GLU A 2 49.58 -0.91 2.07
C GLU A 2 48.83 -1.19 3.37
N VAL A 3 48.21 -0.17 3.95
CA VAL A 3 47.27 -0.35 5.04
C VAL A 3 45.98 -0.89 4.42
N LYS A 4 45.75 -2.21 4.53
CA LYS A 4 44.44 -2.79 4.25
C LYS A 4 43.48 -2.33 5.36
N ALA A 5 42.71 -1.28 5.08
CA ALA A 5 41.61 -0.88 5.94
C ALA A 5 40.57 -2.02 5.94
N SER A 6 40.32 -2.61 7.11
CA SER A 6 39.30 -3.66 7.27
C SER A 6 37.96 -3.01 7.59
N ILE A 7 36.86 -3.46 6.98
CA ILE A 7 35.50 -3.01 7.34
C ILE A 7 35.22 -3.20 8.85
N LEU A 8 35.90 -4.16 9.50
CA LEU A 8 35.81 -4.44 10.93
C LEU A 8 36.46 -3.35 11.82
N SER A 9 37.33 -2.53 11.24
CA SER A 9 38.01 -1.41 11.92
C SER A 9 37.25 -0.09 11.83
N LEU A 10 36.13 -0.05 11.08
CA LEU A 10 35.28 1.12 10.99
C LEU A 10 34.42 1.27 12.26
N ASN A 11 34.16 2.52 12.63
CA ASN A 11 33.19 2.83 13.67
C ASN A 11 31.76 2.73 13.12
N ASP A 12 30.79 2.78 14.04
CA ASP A 12 29.39 2.52 13.74
C ASP A 12 28.80 3.59 12.78
N ASP A 13 29.23 4.86 12.90
CA ASP A 13 28.83 5.95 12.00
C ASP A 13 29.35 5.76 10.57
N CYS A 14 30.61 5.35 10.42
CA CYS A 14 31.19 5.04 9.11
C CYS A 14 30.52 3.82 8.46
N LEU A 15 30.16 2.80 9.25
CA LEU A 15 29.42 1.64 8.77
C LEU A 15 28.00 2.03 8.34
N CYS A 16 27.27 2.81 9.14
CA CYS A 16 25.95 3.34 8.77
C CYS A 16 25.99 4.16 7.48
N ASN A 17 27.01 5.00 7.30
CA ASN A 17 27.22 5.76 6.07
C ASN A 17 27.53 4.87 4.86
N ILE A 18 28.38 3.85 5.00
CA ILE A 18 28.65 2.91 3.90
C ILE A 18 27.37 2.17 3.51
N VAL A 19 26.59 1.70 4.47
CA VAL A 19 25.34 0.99 4.18
C VAL A 19 24.27 1.94 3.62
N ALA A 20 24.32 3.24 3.95
CA ALA A 20 23.47 4.24 3.31
C ALA A 20 23.70 4.38 1.80
N PHE A 21 24.90 4.06 1.32
CA PHE A 21 25.22 4.01 -0.11
C PHE A 21 24.92 2.66 -0.77
N ILE A 22 24.50 1.64 0.00
CA ILE A 22 24.10 0.35 -0.54
C ILE A 22 22.62 0.41 -0.91
N SER A 23 22.38 0.77 -2.17
CA SER A 23 21.03 0.84 -2.74
C SER A 23 20.50 -0.50 -3.25
N ASP A 24 21.36 -1.52 -3.37
CA ASP A 24 20.99 -2.82 -3.92
C ASP A 24 20.90 -3.92 -2.85
N ARG A 25 19.84 -4.73 -2.98
CA ARG A 25 19.44 -5.77 -2.03
C ARG A 25 20.47 -6.90 -1.89
N SER A 26 21.22 -7.18 -2.95
CA SER A 26 22.27 -8.20 -3.00
C SER A 26 23.50 -7.80 -2.20
N SER A 27 24.02 -6.59 -2.42
CA SER A 27 25.13 -6.03 -1.66
C SER A 27 24.77 -5.91 -0.18
N PHE A 28 23.53 -5.54 0.16
CA PHE A 28 23.07 -5.50 1.54
C PHE A 28 23.06 -6.90 2.19
N ASN A 29 22.46 -7.89 1.54
CA ASN A 29 22.39 -9.26 2.06
C ASN A 29 23.79 -9.88 2.21
N SER A 30 24.69 -9.62 1.26
CA SER A 30 26.09 -10.04 1.34
C SER A 30 26.78 -9.36 2.54
N LEU A 31 26.65 -8.04 2.71
CA LEU A 31 27.25 -7.32 3.83
C LEU A 31 26.72 -7.79 5.20
N ALA A 32 25.40 -8.00 5.30
CA ALA A 32 24.72 -8.44 6.52
C ALA A 32 25.14 -9.87 6.92
N ARG A 33 25.36 -10.76 5.94
CA ARG A 33 25.87 -12.12 6.17
C ARG A 33 27.35 -12.13 6.57
N THR A 34 28.17 -11.22 6.04
CA THR A 34 29.62 -11.20 6.29
C THR A 34 30.03 -10.47 7.57
N CYS A 35 29.19 -9.58 8.11
CA CYS A 35 29.56 -8.75 9.26
C CYS A 35 28.54 -8.83 10.41
N LYS A 36 28.87 -9.61 11.45
CA LYS A 36 28.08 -9.73 12.70
C LYS A 36 27.86 -8.39 13.41
N ARG A 37 28.80 -7.44 13.32
CA ARG A 37 28.64 -6.05 13.82
C ARG A 37 27.60 -5.27 13.00
N LEU A 38 27.54 -5.49 11.69
CA LEU A 38 26.52 -4.87 10.84
C LEU A 38 25.15 -5.45 11.18
N GLN A 39 25.05 -6.77 11.37
CA GLN A 39 23.83 -7.41 11.87
C GLN A 39 23.37 -6.82 13.22
N GLN A 40 24.31 -6.58 14.15
CA GLN A 40 24.06 -5.91 15.44
C GLN A 40 23.70 -4.42 15.28
N LEU A 41 24.32 -3.68 14.36
CA LEU A 41 23.97 -2.28 14.08
C LEU A 41 22.59 -2.15 13.44
N THR A 42 22.26 -3.08 12.55
CA THR A 42 20.94 -3.20 11.94
C THR A 42 19.85 -3.72 12.90
N SER A 43 20.22 -4.13 14.12
CA SER A 43 19.27 -4.65 15.09
C SER A 43 18.36 -3.57 15.66
N ASN A 44 18.81 -2.31 15.72
CA ASN A 44 17.99 -1.16 16.10
C ASN A 44 17.57 -0.34 14.86
N PRO A 45 16.34 -0.52 14.34
CA PRO A 45 15.89 0.15 13.13
C PRO A 45 15.77 1.67 13.28
N ARG A 46 15.76 2.21 14.51
CA ARG A 46 15.66 3.67 14.75
C ARG A 46 16.90 4.43 14.26
N ASN A 47 18.08 3.83 14.33
CA ASN A 47 19.35 4.47 13.97
C ASN A 47 19.93 4.01 12.61
N CYS A 48 19.23 3.13 11.89
CA CYS A 48 19.69 2.58 10.61
C CYS A 48 19.41 3.50 9.42
N HIS A 49 20.09 3.34 8.28
CA HIS A 49 19.67 4.01 7.05
C HIS A 49 18.25 3.55 6.61
N VAL A 50 17.48 4.39 5.92
CA VAL A 50 16.08 4.07 5.54
C VAL A 50 15.98 2.85 4.64
N ASP A 51 16.92 2.66 3.71
CA ASP A 51 16.90 1.50 2.81
C ASP A 51 17.12 0.18 3.53
N ILE A 52 17.88 0.18 4.62
CA ILE A 52 18.03 -1.00 5.50
C ILE A 52 16.69 -1.35 6.14
N VAL A 53 16.00 -0.33 6.67
CA VAL A 53 14.70 -0.51 7.33
C VAL A 53 13.67 -1.02 6.32
N ARG A 54 13.67 -0.48 5.09
CA ARG A 54 12.84 -0.95 3.98
C ARG A 54 13.09 -2.44 3.68
N LEU A 55 14.35 -2.82 3.46
CA LEU A 55 14.71 -4.22 3.17
C LEU A 55 14.34 -5.18 4.30
N ARG A 56 14.54 -4.76 5.55
CA ARG A 56 14.16 -5.51 6.75
C ARG A 56 12.64 -5.68 6.83
N ALA A 57 11.88 -4.60 6.63
CA ALA A 57 10.42 -4.63 6.60
C ALA A 57 9.92 -5.60 5.52
N GLU A 58 10.38 -5.43 4.28
CA GLU A 58 9.98 -6.28 3.16
C GLU A 58 10.28 -7.76 3.44
N HIS A 59 11.44 -8.08 4.01
CA HIS A 59 11.81 -9.46 4.35
C HIS A 59 10.85 -10.09 5.36
N PHE A 60 10.63 -9.43 6.51
CA PHE A 60 9.83 -10.01 7.59
C PHE A 60 8.33 -9.99 7.26
N ILE A 61 7.84 -8.97 6.56
CA ILE A 61 6.45 -8.92 6.08
C ILE A 61 6.19 -10.05 5.09
N LYS A 62 7.06 -10.24 4.09
CA LYS A 62 6.91 -11.36 3.14
C LYS A 62 6.94 -12.72 3.84
N ARG A 63 7.85 -12.90 4.81
CA ARG A 63 7.91 -14.13 5.61
C ARG A 63 6.62 -14.38 6.38
N LEU A 64 6.10 -13.34 7.04
CA LEU A 64 4.86 -13.44 7.80
C LEU A 64 3.68 -13.81 6.89
N VAL A 65 3.52 -13.16 5.74
CA VAL A 65 2.42 -13.45 4.81
C VAL A 65 2.51 -14.88 4.25
N VAL A 66 3.72 -15.35 3.93
CA VAL A 66 3.94 -16.74 3.51
C VAL A 66 3.53 -17.72 4.61
N HIS A 67 3.92 -17.45 5.86
CA HIS A 67 3.54 -18.27 6.99
C HIS A 67 2.02 -18.32 7.20
N LEU A 68 1.35 -17.16 7.13
CA LEU A 68 -0.10 -17.05 7.24
C LEU A 68 -0.83 -17.91 6.21
N GLY A 69 -0.36 -17.92 4.96
CA GLY A 69 -0.97 -18.71 3.89
C GLY A 69 -0.54 -20.19 3.85
N ALA A 70 0.57 -20.56 4.50
CA ALA A 70 1.11 -21.92 4.50
C ALA A 70 0.56 -22.81 5.62
N ASN A 71 0.14 -22.24 6.76
CA ASN A 71 -0.42 -22.95 7.91
C ASN A 71 -1.87 -23.44 7.69
N HIS A 72 -2.18 -24.00 6.52
CA HIS A 72 -3.51 -24.52 6.20
C HIS A 72 -3.56 -26.04 6.23
N ASP A 73 -4.59 -26.54 6.92
CA ASP A 73 -4.98 -27.93 6.87
C ASP A 73 -5.50 -28.26 5.47
N LYS A 74 -5.19 -29.47 4.97
CA LYS A 74 -5.23 -29.88 3.54
C LYS A 74 -6.62 -29.87 2.86
N ARG A 75 -7.64 -29.19 3.42
CA ARG A 75 -9.05 -29.21 2.98
C ARG A 75 -9.65 -27.86 2.56
N GLY A 76 -8.93 -26.73 2.67
CA GLY A 76 -9.44 -25.42 2.21
C GLY A 76 -8.72 -24.23 2.84
N LEU A 77 -8.91 -23.03 2.26
CA LEU A 77 -8.62 -21.77 2.96
C LEU A 77 -9.49 -21.75 4.22
N SER A 78 -8.91 -21.76 5.42
CA SER A 78 -9.70 -21.51 6.62
C SER A 78 -10.08 -20.04 6.63
N TYR A 79 -11.34 -19.76 6.94
CA TYR A 79 -11.84 -18.39 7.16
C TYR A 79 -10.94 -17.61 8.14
N GLU A 80 -10.39 -18.31 9.13
CA GLU A 80 -9.48 -17.76 10.14
C GLU A 80 -8.19 -17.18 9.56
N ALA A 81 -7.57 -17.82 8.57
CA ALA A 81 -6.33 -17.30 8.01
C ALA A 81 -6.53 -16.09 7.11
N TYR A 82 -7.64 -16.08 6.37
CA TYR A 82 -8.05 -14.90 5.62
C TYR A 82 -8.36 -13.74 6.58
N ASP A 83 -9.06 -14.01 7.67
CA ASP A 83 -9.35 -13.02 8.72
C ASP A 83 -8.06 -12.45 9.35
N GLU A 84 -7.08 -13.30 9.68
CA GLU A 84 -5.78 -12.85 10.19
C GLU A 84 -4.98 -12.04 9.17
N PHE A 85 -5.01 -12.46 7.89
CA PHE A 85 -4.42 -11.67 6.81
C PHE A 85 -5.09 -10.29 6.69
N CYS A 86 -6.42 -10.22 6.73
CA CYS A 86 -7.18 -8.97 6.70
C CYS A 86 -6.79 -8.04 7.88
N LYS A 87 -6.68 -8.57 9.10
CA LYS A 87 -6.21 -7.80 10.26
C LYS A 87 -4.79 -7.26 10.06
N PHE A 88 -3.90 -8.07 9.48
CA PHE A 88 -2.54 -7.64 9.17
C PHE A 88 -2.49 -6.59 8.06
N GLU A 89 -3.31 -6.75 7.02
CA GLU A 89 -3.46 -5.78 5.93
C GLU A 89 -4.01 -4.44 6.44
N GLU A 90 -5.01 -4.45 7.32
CA GLU A 90 -5.50 -3.26 8.02
C GLU A 90 -4.40 -2.60 8.87
N PHE A 91 -3.60 -3.39 9.59
CA PHE A 91 -2.48 -2.84 10.36
C PHE A 91 -1.42 -2.16 9.47
N LEU A 92 -1.13 -2.72 8.29
CA LEU A 92 -0.25 -2.09 7.30
C LEU A 92 -0.89 -0.83 6.68
N ALA A 93 -2.19 -0.85 6.42
CA ALA A 93 -2.94 0.32 5.96
C ALA A 93 -2.86 1.47 6.97
N GLN A 94 -2.99 1.15 8.27
CA GLN A 94 -2.78 2.11 9.34
C GLN A 94 -1.35 2.66 9.34
N ALA A 95 -0.32 1.83 9.22
CA ALA A 95 1.07 2.29 9.12
C ALA A 95 1.26 3.27 7.94
N PHE A 96 0.72 2.94 6.77
CA PHE A 96 0.71 3.83 5.61
C PHE A 96 0.00 5.16 5.90
N GLN A 97 -1.19 5.11 6.52
CA GLN A 97 -1.96 6.29 6.89
C GLN A 97 -1.17 7.18 7.84
N TYR A 98 -0.68 6.66 8.97
CA TYR A 98 0.10 7.43 9.94
C TYR A 98 1.35 8.05 9.31
N SER A 99 2.05 7.30 8.45
CA SER A 99 3.20 7.81 7.72
C SER A 99 2.84 8.94 6.75
N SER A 100 1.65 8.89 6.14
CA SER A 100 1.15 9.93 5.24
C SER A 100 0.71 11.17 6.02
N THR A 101 -0.04 10.97 7.10
CA THR A 101 -0.52 12.01 8.01
C THR A 101 0.62 12.74 8.69
N ARG A 102 1.75 12.09 8.98
CA ARG A 102 2.94 12.76 9.54
C ARG A 102 3.48 13.89 8.66
N CYS A 103 3.30 13.80 7.34
CA CYS A 103 3.66 14.85 6.39
C CYS A 103 2.56 15.91 6.20
N LEU A 104 1.40 15.75 6.83
CA LEU A 104 0.27 16.65 6.68
C LEU A 104 0.57 18.03 7.27
N LEU A 105 1.10 18.06 8.49
CA LEU A 105 1.38 19.30 9.22
C LEU A 105 2.89 19.56 9.29
N THR A 106 3.34 20.58 8.57
CA THR A 106 4.74 21.06 8.54
C THR A 106 4.76 22.57 8.56
N TYR A 107 5.84 23.19 9.05
CA TYR A 107 5.98 24.65 9.09
C TYR A 107 5.67 25.31 7.72
N ASP A 108 6.27 24.78 6.65
CA ASP A 108 6.07 25.31 5.30
C ASP A 108 4.60 25.25 4.86
N LYS A 109 3.89 24.17 5.19
CA LYS A 109 2.45 24.05 4.90
C LYS A 109 1.60 25.00 5.73
N VAL A 110 1.94 25.21 7.02
CA VAL A 110 1.22 26.21 7.85
C VAL A 110 1.40 27.60 7.25
N VAL A 111 2.63 27.97 6.88
CA VAL A 111 2.92 29.25 6.22
C VAL A 111 2.21 29.38 4.89
N ASP A 112 2.16 28.31 4.10
CA ASP A 112 1.47 28.31 2.80
C ASP A 112 -0.04 28.52 2.97
N VAL A 113 -0.68 27.84 3.93
CA VAL A 113 -2.10 28.06 4.28
C VAL A 113 -2.31 29.49 4.77
N TRP A 114 -1.41 30.04 5.59
CA TRP A 114 -1.49 31.43 6.02
C TRP A 114 -1.50 32.40 4.83
N ILE A 115 -0.62 32.17 3.85
CA ILE A 115 -0.53 33.02 2.64
C ILE A 115 -1.80 32.90 1.79
N THR A 116 -2.30 31.68 1.57
CA THR A 116 -3.38 31.44 0.60
C THR A 116 -4.78 31.54 1.17
N SER A 117 -4.94 31.30 2.46
CA SER A 117 -6.24 31.12 3.12
C SER A 117 -6.39 32.01 4.36
N GLY A 118 -5.33 32.72 4.76
CA GLY A 118 -5.37 33.69 5.86
C GLY A 118 -5.00 33.09 7.23
N PRO A 119 -4.85 33.96 8.25
CA PRO A 119 -4.33 33.58 9.57
C PRO A 119 -5.25 32.64 10.33
N VAL A 120 -6.57 32.79 10.22
CA VAL A 120 -7.52 31.90 10.92
C VAL A 120 -7.50 30.49 10.33
N ALA A 121 -7.47 30.35 9.00
CA ALA A 121 -7.32 29.04 8.36
C ALA A 121 -6.00 28.37 8.74
N SER A 122 -4.92 29.14 8.81
CA SER A 122 -3.61 28.67 9.27
C SER A 122 -3.63 28.17 10.71
N GLU A 123 -4.30 28.88 11.63
CA GLU A 123 -4.45 28.47 13.02
C GLU A 123 -5.21 27.14 13.09
N VAL A 124 -6.38 27.04 12.44
CA VAL A 124 -7.19 25.81 12.39
C VAL A 124 -6.40 24.65 11.78
N PHE A 125 -5.56 24.91 10.78
CA PHE A 125 -4.71 23.89 10.18
C PHE A 125 -3.73 23.27 11.19
N THR A 126 -3.25 24.02 12.18
CA THR A 126 -2.40 23.46 13.26
C THR A 126 -3.15 22.51 14.21
N TRP A 127 -4.48 22.54 14.18
CA TRP A 127 -5.31 21.70 15.04
C TRP A 127 -5.47 20.28 14.49
N VAL A 128 -5.12 20.04 13.23
CA VAL A 128 -5.28 18.72 12.61
C VAL A 128 -4.57 17.63 13.40
N ARG A 129 -5.21 16.47 13.48
CA ARG A 129 -4.71 15.26 14.15
C ARG A 129 -4.65 14.09 13.20
N ASN A 130 -5.68 13.91 12.39
CA ASN A 130 -5.69 12.87 11.37
C ASN A 130 -6.47 13.32 10.13
N HIS A 131 -6.16 12.70 9.00
CA HIS A 131 -6.88 12.83 7.74
C HIS A 131 -6.78 11.52 6.95
N SER A 132 -7.88 11.10 6.35
CA SER A 132 -7.97 9.98 5.43
C SER A 132 -8.87 10.35 4.25
N PHE A 133 -8.46 9.94 3.07
CA PHE A 133 -9.21 10.14 1.84
C PHE A 133 -9.18 8.85 1.01
N SER A 134 -10.31 8.44 0.47
CA SER A 134 -10.42 7.33 -0.48
C SER A 134 -11.47 7.59 -1.55
N VAL A 135 -11.30 6.93 -2.70
CA VAL A 135 -12.26 6.97 -3.80
C VAL A 135 -12.60 5.55 -4.16
N SER A 136 -13.90 5.27 -4.25
CA SER A 136 -14.44 4.03 -4.79
C SER A 136 -15.04 4.32 -6.15
N GLU A 137 -14.60 3.60 -7.17
CA GLU A 137 -15.11 3.72 -8.54
C GLU A 137 -15.99 2.50 -8.87
N GLY A 138 -17.04 2.71 -9.65
CA GLY A 138 -17.73 1.62 -10.34
C GLY A 138 -18.95 1.00 -9.64
N GLU A 139 -19.39 1.55 -8.51
CA GLU A 139 -20.59 1.11 -7.78
C GLU A 139 -21.61 2.25 -7.66
N PRO A 140 -22.91 2.05 -7.99
CA PRO A 140 -23.53 0.82 -8.47
C PRO A 140 -23.28 0.53 -9.96
N ARG A 141 -22.56 1.42 -10.67
CA ARG A 141 -22.21 1.27 -12.09
C ARG A 141 -20.84 1.87 -12.38
N ALA A 142 -20.23 1.45 -13.48
CA ALA A 142 -18.92 1.89 -13.95
C ALA A 142 -18.73 3.42 -14.11
N THR A 143 -19.82 4.19 -14.15
CA THR A 143 -19.81 5.66 -14.32
C THR A 143 -19.96 6.42 -13.01
N CYS A 144 -20.17 5.69 -11.91
CA CYS A 144 -20.35 6.23 -10.58
C CYS A 144 -19.02 6.26 -9.83
N MET A 145 -18.82 7.32 -9.06
CA MET A 145 -17.74 7.42 -8.09
C MET A 145 -18.28 7.82 -6.72
N THR A 146 -17.63 7.32 -5.66
CA THR A 146 -17.88 7.76 -4.29
C THR A 146 -16.56 8.17 -3.65
N LYS A 147 -16.45 9.44 -3.24
CA LYS A 147 -15.34 9.98 -2.46
C LYS A 147 -15.70 9.90 -0.98
N TYR A 148 -14.79 9.37 -0.17
CA TYR A 148 -14.87 9.38 1.28
C TYR A 148 -13.71 10.21 1.82
N SER A 149 -14.01 11.19 2.67
CA SER A 149 -13.00 11.95 3.41
C SER A 149 -13.34 11.97 4.89
N SER A 150 -12.33 11.90 5.73
CA SER A 150 -12.47 11.99 7.18
C SER A 150 -11.27 12.71 7.75
N PHE A 151 -11.51 13.66 8.66
CA PHE A 151 -10.44 14.30 9.41
C PHE A 151 -10.83 14.51 10.87
N THR A 152 -9.81 14.60 11.72
CA THR A 152 -9.95 14.92 13.14
C THR A 152 -9.12 16.15 13.47
N VAL A 153 -9.69 17.09 14.22
CA VAL A 153 -9.00 18.26 14.78
C VAL A 153 -9.07 18.26 16.30
N HIS A 154 -8.06 18.84 16.94
CA HIS A 154 -8.02 19.08 18.37
C HIS A 154 -8.42 20.51 18.68
N LEU A 155 -9.47 20.67 19.49
CA LEU A 155 -10.01 21.94 19.94
C LEU A 155 -9.24 22.42 21.19
N PRO A 156 -8.38 23.45 21.09
CA PRO A 156 -7.41 23.77 22.15
C PRO A 156 -8.03 24.28 23.46
N ARG A 157 -9.10 25.08 23.42
CA ARG A 157 -9.70 25.67 24.63
C ARG A 157 -10.45 24.62 25.43
N ARG A 158 -11.21 23.76 24.75
CA ARG A 158 -11.96 22.69 25.40
C ARG A 158 -11.14 21.42 25.63
N ASN A 159 -9.95 21.32 25.03
CA ASN A 159 -9.05 20.16 25.08
C ASN A 159 -9.77 18.87 24.67
N ARG A 160 -10.45 18.91 23.52
CA ARG A 160 -11.30 17.84 22.96
C ARG A 160 -10.97 17.57 21.50
N GLU A 161 -11.49 16.50 20.96
CA GLU A 161 -11.36 16.16 19.54
C GLU A 161 -12.71 16.29 18.83
N MET A 162 -12.67 16.83 17.62
CA MET A 162 -13.79 16.88 16.70
C MET A 162 -13.41 16.11 15.44
N SER A 163 -14.28 15.19 15.04
CA SER A 163 -14.16 14.45 13.78
C SER A 163 -15.23 14.90 12.79
N VAL A 164 -14.83 14.98 11.52
CA VAL A 164 -15.71 15.31 10.40
C VAL A 164 -15.54 14.22 9.36
N ASN A 165 -16.65 13.62 8.94
CA ASN A 165 -16.70 12.61 7.89
C ASN A 165 -17.57 13.13 6.76
N THR A 166 -17.09 12.99 5.53
CA THR A 166 -17.82 13.36 4.33
C THR A 166 -17.86 12.20 3.35
N THR A 167 -19.01 12.06 2.71
CA THR A 167 -19.23 11.12 1.61
C THR A 167 -19.83 11.90 0.46
N TYR A 168 -19.18 11.87 -0.70
CA TYR A 168 -19.69 12.48 -1.92
C TYR A 168 -19.84 11.42 -3.00
N PHE A 169 -21.07 11.20 -3.45
CA PHE A 169 -21.40 10.32 -4.57
C PHE A 169 -21.70 11.16 -5.82
N HIS A 170 -21.17 10.72 -6.95
CA HIS A 170 -21.33 11.39 -8.24
C HIS A 170 -21.52 10.36 -9.37
N ASP A 171 -22.47 10.62 -10.27
CA ASP A 171 -22.62 9.85 -11.52
C ASP A 171 -22.30 10.74 -12.71
N HIS A 172 -21.22 10.40 -13.42
CA HIS A 172 -20.77 11.15 -14.60
C HIS A 172 -21.80 11.22 -15.75
N ILE A 173 -22.78 10.31 -15.76
CA ILE A 173 -23.84 10.26 -16.79
C ILE A 173 -25.14 10.91 -16.29
N GLY A 174 -25.28 11.17 -14.99
CA GLY A 174 -26.47 11.81 -14.41
C GLY A 174 -27.71 10.91 -14.36
N ASN A 175 -27.55 9.59 -14.23
CA ASN A 175 -28.67 8.68 -13.95
C ASN A 175 -29.09 8.70 -12.48
N TYR A 176 -28.18 9.11 -11.60
CA TYR A 176 -28.39 9.30 -10.18
C TYR A 176 -28.14 10.78 -9.84
N ASP A 177 -28.85 11.30 -8.85
CA ASP A 177 -28.54 12.61 -8.29
C ASP A 177 -27.20 12.53 -7.54
N ASP A 178 -26.38 13.57 -7.64
CA ASP A 178 -25.20 13.73 -6.79
C ASP A 178 -25.65 13.84 -5.33
N GLU A 179 -24.92 13.17 -4.42
CA GLU A 179 -25.25 13.16 -2.99
C GLU A 179 -24.02 13.53 -2.16
N LEU A 180 -24.13 14.59 -1.35
CA LEU A 180 -23.14 14.90 -0.32
C LEU A 180 -23.73 14.68 1.08
N THR A 181 -23.00 13.94 1.90
CA THR A 181 -23.27 13.78 3.33
C THR A 181 -22.09 14.32 4.14
N ILE A 182 -22.39 15.10 5.19
CA ILE A 182 -21.40 15.61 6.15
C ILE A 182 -21.84 15.22 7.56
N GLU A 183 -21.01 14.46 8.27
CA GLU A 183 -21.21 14.08 9.66
C GLU A 183 -20.12 14.71 10.53
N VAL A 184 -20.52 15.43 11.59
CA VAL A 184 -19.61 16.02 12.57
C VAL A 184 -19.88 15.43 13.95
N LYS A 185 -18.83 14.98 14.63
CA LYS A 185 -18.87 14.45 16.00
C LYS A 185 -17.85 15.14 16.89
N CYS A 186 -18.30 15.66 18.02
CA CYS A 186 -17.48 16.25 19.08
C CYS A 186 -18.18 16.01 20.44
N ASP A 187 -17.74 15.00 21.20
CA ASP A 187 -18.35 14.57 22.48
C ASP A 187 -19.88 14.38 22.43
N ASP A 188 -20.62 15.38 22.93
CA ASP A 188 -22.07 15.47 23.02
C ASP A 188 -22.72 16.04 21.75
N LEU A 189 -21.91 16.65 20.87
CA LEU A 189 -22.35 17.14 19.58
C LEU A 189 -22.24 16.02 18.54
N LYS A 190 -23.39 15.55 18.04
CA LYS A 190 -23.48 14.71 16.85
C LYS A 190 -24.43 15.37 15.86
N ILE A 191 -23.87 15.87 14.77
CA ILE A 191 -24.62 16.52 13.69
C ILE A 191 -24.39 15.72 12.42
N GLU A 192 -25.46 15.47 11.70
CA GLU A 192 -25.42 14.84 10.40
C GLU A 192 -26.27 15.71 9.48
N SER A 193 -25.66 16.21 8.40
CA SER A 193 -26.38 16.87 7.32
C SER A 193 -26.35 15.94 6.12
N LYS A 194 -27.55 15.60 5.65
CA LYS A 194 -27.82 14.84 4.44
C LYS A 194 -28.47 15.77 3.43
N ASP A 195 -28.71 15.26 2.23
CA ASP A 195 -29.62 15.85 1.25
C ASP A 195 -29.10 17.06 0.47
N PHE A 196 -27.78 17.19 0.31
CA PHE A 196 -27.22 18.13 -0.68
C PHE A 196 -27.23 17.46 -2.06
N TYR A 197 -28.28 17.74 -2.84
CA TYR A 197 -28.52 17.11 -4.14
C TYR A 197 -28.10 18.01 -5.32
N ARG A 198 -27.57 17.39 -6.39
CA ARG A 198 -27.41 17.93 -7.76
C ARG A 198 -26.28 18.91 -8.05
N ILE A 199 -25.40 19.23 -7.10
CA ILE A 199 -24.29 20.15 -7.38
C ILE A 199 -22.97 19.62 -6.82
N SER A 200 -21.94 19.64 -7.66
CA SER A 200 -20.58 19.28 -7.28
C SER A 200 -20.10 20.18 -6.13
N PRO A 201 -19.61 19.61 -5.02
CA PRO A 201 -18.95 20.35 -3.95
C PRO A 201 -17.76 21.17 -4.45
N GLU A 202 -17.09 20.72 -5.52
CA GLU A 202 -15.96 21.43 -6.14
C GLU A 202 -16.39 22.80 -6.72
N ASP A 203 -17.66 22.96 -7.06
CA ASP A 203 -18.24 24.18 -7.62
C ASP A 203 -18.93 25.06 -6.56
N PHE A 204 -18.64 24.87 -5.27
CA PHE A 204 -19.35 25.58 -4.19
C PHE A 204 -19.28 27.11 -4.25
N LYS A 205 -18.26 27.66 -4.90
CA LYS A 205 -18.14 29.10 -5.15
C LYS A 205 -19.26 29.65 -6.05
N TYR A 206 -19.94 28.79 -6.80
CA TYR A 206 -21.04 29.15 -7.69
C TYR A 206 -22.41 28.78 -7.12
N TRP A 207 -22.46 28.25 -5.90
CA TRP A 207 -23.73 27.95 -5.23
C TRP A 207 -24.49 29.24 -4.95
N SER A 208 -25.81 29.15 -5.05
CA SER A 208 -26.71 30.23 -4.66
C SER A 208 -26.59 30.52 -3.16
N GLU A 209 -26.97 31.72 -2.74
CA GLU A 209 -27.03 32.08 -1.31
C GLU A 209 -27.95 31.13 -0.53
N GLU A 210 -29.07 30.70 -1.13
CA GLU A 210 -29.98 29.73 -0.53
C GLU A 210 -29.34 28.35 -0.31
N GLU A 211 -28.58 27.83 -1.28
CA GLU A 211 -27.89 26.54 -1.18
C GLU A 211 -26.81 26.58 -0.09
N MET A 212 -25.99 27.63 -0.09
CA MET A 212 -24.98 27.83 0.96
C MET A 212 -25.63 27.99 2.34
N LYS A 213 -26.74 28.72 2.42
CA LYS A 213 -27.47 28.94 3.66
C LYS A 213 -28.02 27.63 4.25
N GLN A 214 -28.52 26.70 3.43
CA GLN A 214 -28.99 25.40 3.92
C GLN A 214 -27.89 24.62 4.64
N VAL A 215 -26.66 24.61 4.09
CA VAL A 215 -25.51 23.96 4.73
C VAL A 215 -25.13 24.65 6.02
N VAL A 216 -25.06 25.99 6.00
CA VAL A 216 -24.61 26.78 7.15
C VAL A 216 -25.61 26.70 8.29
N GLU A 217 -26.91 26.72 8.01
CA GLU A 217 -27.96 26.61 9.03
C GLU A 217 -27.94 25.23 9.70
N SER A 218 -27.76 24.14 8.94
CA SER A 218 -27.67 22.79 9.52
C SER A 218 -26.40 22.61 10.37
N MET A 219 -25.33 23.33 10.04
CA MET A 219 -24.02 23.27 10.70
C MET A 219 -23.74 24.43 11.66
N LYS A 220 -24.78 25.20 12.04
CA LYS A 220 -24.63 26.33 12.97
C LYS A 220 -23.94 25.97 14.28
N PRO A 221 -24.22 24.83 14.96
CA PRO A 221 -23.52 24.51 16.20
C PRO A 221 -22.02 24.27 16.00
N VAL A 222 -21.58 23.84 14.82
CA VAL A 222 -20.16 23.71 14.46
C VAL A 222 -19.54 25.10 14.31
N THR A 223 -20.26 26.02 13.68
CA THR A 223 -19.82 27.43 13.56
C THR A 223 -19.66 28.08 14.93
N ASP A 224 -20.64 27.91 15.81
CA ASP A 224 -20.62 28.45 17.17
C ASP A 224 -19.43 27.86 17.97
N LEU A 225 -19.19 26.56 17.85
CA LEU A 225 -18.05 25.87 18.47
C LEU A 225 -16.70 26.41 17.96
N LEU A 226 -16.55 26.55 16.64
CA LEU A 226 -15.32 27.09 16.04
C LEU A 226 -15.09 28.54 16.47
N GLN A 227 -16.13 29.37 16.52
CA GLN A 227 -16.03 30.75 16.97
C GLN A 227 -15.64 30.84 18.46
N GLU A 228 -16.14 29.94 19.30
CA GLU A 228 -15.75 29.84 20.72
C GLU A 228 -14.27 29.46 20.86
N GLU A 229 -13.77 28.54 20.04
CA GLU A 229 -12.38 28.09 20.05
C GLU A 229 -11.41 29.17 19.52
N LEU A 230 -11.74 29.79 18.38
CA LEU A 230 -10.91 30.80 17.71
C LEU A 230 -10.95 32.17 18.43
N GLY A 231 -12.07 32.51 19.08
CA GLY A 231 -12.37 33.88 19.50
C GLY A 231 -12.90 34.73 18.34
N GLU A 232 -12.97 36.06 18.53
CA GLU A 232 -13.57 36.96 17.53
C GLU A 232 -12.72 37.08 16.24
N THR A 233 -13.37 36.86 15.09
CA THR A 233 -12.78 37.00 13.76
C THR A 233 -13.45 38.12 12.96
N ILE A 234 -12.73 38.65 11.96
CA ILE A 234 -13.19 39.66 11.02
C ILE A 234 -12.88 39.16 9.59
N PRO A 235 -13.90 38.94 8.74
CA PRO A 235 -15.32 38.84 9.11
C PRO A 235 -15.60 37.69 10.10
N SER A 236 -16.83 37.61 10.64
CA SER A 236 -17.24 36.42 11.41
C SER A 236 -17.21 35.18 10.51
N ILE A 237 -17.12 33.97 11.11
CA ILE A 237 -17.08 32.72 10.35
C ILE A 237 -18.31 32.65 9.42
N HIS A 238 -18.06 32.67 8.10
CA HIS A 238 -19.08 32.66 7.06
C HIS A 238 -19.11 31.31 6.33
N GLY A 239 -20.10 31.14 5.45
CA GLY A 239 -20.38 29.87 4.77
C GLY A 239 -19.20 29.29 4.00
N ASN A 240 -18.48 30.10 3.22
CA ASN A 240 -17.32 29.62 2.46
C ASN A 240 -16.21 29.05 3.36
N PHE A 241 -15.91 29.71 4.48
CA PHE A 241 -14.93 29.20 5.44
C PHE A 241 -15.42 27.90 6.10
N LEU A 242 -16.70 27.87 6.52
CA LEU A 242 -17.29 26.68 7.12
C LEU A 242 -17.32 25.49 6.15
N PHE A 243 -17.70 25.72 4.89
CA PHE A 243 -17.76 24.68 3.87
C PHE A 243 -16.37 24.15 3.53
N TRP A 244 -15.38 25.03 3.38
CA TRP A 244 -13.98 24.62 3.29
C TRP A 244 -13.58 23.76 4.47
N PHE A 245 -13.88 24.20 5.69
CA PHE A 245 -13.54 23.46 6.88
C PHE A 245 -14.21 22.08 6.89
N LEU A 246 -15.48 21.97 6.52
CA LEU A 246 -16.22 20.71 6.61
C LEU A 246 -15.90 19.72 5.48
N TYR A 247 -15.58 20.20 4.28
CA TYR A 247 -15.44 19.34 3.09
C TYR A 247 -14.02 19.27 2.54
N PHE A 248 -13.35 20.42 2.40
CA PHE A 248 -12.03 20.49 1.76
C PHE A 248 -10.88 20.36 2.74
N PHE A 249 -11.08 20.66 4.03
CA PHE A 249 -10.01 20.55 5.02
C PHE A 249 -9.49 19.11 5.13
N PRO A 250 -8.18 18.89 5.28
CA PRO A 250 -7.08 19.85 5.41
C PRO A 250 -6.45 20.24 4.05
N GLU A 251 -7.13 19.99 2.94
CA GLU A 251 -6.63 20.38 1.62
C GLU A 251 -6.55 21.90 1.48
N LYS A 252 -5.55 22.31 0.69
CA LYS A 252 -5.29 23.70 0.43
C LYS A 252 -6.39 24.27 -0.45
N MET A 253 -7.01 25.35 0.01
CA MET A 253 -7.90 26.16 -0.79
C MET A 253 -7.45 27.62 -0.82
N ARG A 254 -7.44 28.23 -1.99
CA ARG A 254 -7.17 29.67 -2.12
C ARG A 254 -8.46 30.45 -1.90
N PHE A 255 -8.51 31.18 -0.80
CA PHE A 255 -9.58 32.14 -0.55
C PHE A 255 -9.29 33.45 -1.26
N ASP A 256 -10.36 34.04 -1.77
CA ASP A 256 -10.35 35.42 -2.23
C ASP A 256 -10.20 36.33 -1.01
N GLU A 257 -9.68 37.56 -1.17
CA GLU A 257 -9.35 38.42 -0.01
C GLU A 257 -10.55 38.70 0.90
N GLU A 258 -11.76 38.69 0.34
CA GLU A 258 -13.03 38.91 1.06
C GLU A 258 -13.43 37.71 1.94
N ASP A 259 -12.98 36.50 1.57
CA ASP A 259 -13.25 35.24 2.29
C ASP A 259 -12.16 34.91 3.33
N LYS A 260 -11.05 35.67 3.35
CA LYS A 260 -9.97 35.45 4.31
C LYS A 260 -10.35 35.99 5.67
N LEU A 261 -10.50 35.09 6.63
CA LEU A 261 -10.73 35.45 8.02
C LEU A 261 -9.44 35.92 8.70
N SER A 262 -9.54 37.05 9.40
CA SER A 262 -8.51 37.56 10.31
C SER A 262 -9.00 37.52 11.76
N PHE A 263 -8.09 37.40 12.72
CA PHE A 263 -8.42 37.60 14.13
C PHE A 263 -8.64 39.09 14.39
N LYS A 264 -9.56 39.43 15.29
CA LYS A 264 -9.70 40.82 15.77
C LYS A 264 -8.47 41.27 16.58
N ASP A 265 -7.81 40.32 17.23
CA ASP A 265 -6.50 40.52 17.86
C ASP A 265 -5.41 40.56 16.79
N ALA A 266 -4.86 41.76 16.53
CA ALA A 266 -3.88 41.98 15.48
C ALA A 266 -2.59 41.15 15.66
N ALA A 267 -2.21 40.82 16.90
CA ALA A 267 -1.00 40.04 17.16
C ALA A 267 -1.11 38.60 16.62
N LYS A 268 -2.33 38.05 16.55
CA LYS A 268 -2.59 36.71 15.99
C LYS A 268 -2.58 36.65 14.46
N ASN A 269 -2.58 37.80 13.81
CA ASN A 269 -2.55 37.88 12.35
C ASN A 269 -1.12 37.89 11.80
N GLU A 270 -0.10 37.98 12.65
CA GLU A 270 1.28 37.94 12.20
C GLU A 270 1.61 36.60 11.52
N LYS A 271 2.52 36.65 10.56
CA LYS A 271 3.00 35.43 9.89
C LYS A 271 3.63 34.51 10.96
N PRO A 272 3.22 33.23 11.04
CA PRO A 272 3.77 32.32 12.04
C PRO A 272 5.28 32.15 11.93
N SER A 273 5.95 32.18 13.07
CA SER A 273 7.37 31.82 13.17
C SER A 273 7.52 30.32 13.40
N ILE A 274 8.71 29.78 13.17
CA ILE A 274 8.95 28.36 13.45
C ILE A 274 8.80 28.07 14.94
N GLU A 275 9.26 28.99 15.79
CA GLU A 275 9.19 28.87 17.25
C GLU A 275 7.75 28.86 17.76
N SER A 276 6.83 29.61 17.13
CA SER A 276 5.43 29.63 17.56
C SER A 276 4.68 28.35 17.19
N ILE A 277 5.03 27.70 16.07
CA ILE A 277 4.36 26.49 15.60
C ILE A 277 5.02 25.21 16.12
N GLN A 278 6.32 25.23 16.45
CA GLN A 278 7.09 24.04 16.85
C GLN A 278 6.41 23.19 17.93
N PRO A 279 5.83 23.75 19.02
CA PRO A 279 5.15 22.93 20.03
C PRO A 279 3.96 22.15 19.48
N MET A 280 3.20 22.73 18.54
CA MET A 280 2.06 22.08 17.90
C MET A 280 2.52 20.97 16.95
N LEU A 281 3.62 21.18 16.20
CA LEU A 281 4.21 20.15 15.34
C LEU A 281 4.70 18.96 16.17
N GLU A 282 5.42 19.21 17.26
CA GLU A 282 5.92 18.18 18.15
C GLU A 282 4.79 17.39 18.80
N TYR A 283 3.77 18.10 19.27
CA TYR A 283 2.58 17.48 19.85
C TYR A 283 1.86 16.58 18.83
N PHE A 284 1.63 17.09 17.60
CA PHE A 284 1.04 16.33 16.51
C PHE A 284 1.83 15.05 16.18
N GLN A 285 3.14 15.18 15.99
CA GLN A 285 4.02 14.05 15.66
C GLN A 285 4.09 13.02 16.79
N LYS A 286 4.08 13.46 18.05
CA LYS A 286 4.10 12.58 19.22
C LYS A 286 2.79 11.82 19.40
N ASN A 287 1.66 12.47 19.15
CA ASN A 287 0.35 11.82 19.22
C ASN A 287 0.18 10.76 18.14
N LEU A 288 0.49 11.09 16.88
CA LEU A 288 0.46 10.12 15.77
C LEU A 288 1.31 8.88 16.06
N LEU A 289 2.52 9.09 16.60
CA LEU A 289 3.40 7.99 16.95
C LEU A 289 2.83 7.12 18.07
N ARG A 290 2.22 7.75 19.08
CA ARG A 290 1.58 7.03 20.20
C ARG A 290 0.37 6.23 19.74
N GLU A 291 -0.44 6.76 18.83
CA GLU A 291 -1.58 6.07 18.24
C GLU A 291 -1.11 4.84 17.46
N PHE A 292 -0.11 4.99 16.59
CA PHE A 292 0.47 3.86 15.86
C PHE A 292 1.06 2.80 16.80
N GLN A 293 1.76 3.20 17.87
CA GLN A 293 2.28 2.28 18.87
C GLN A 293 1.17 1.55 19.63
N THR A 294 0.03 2.21 19.85
CA THR A 294 -1.16 1.59 20.45
C THR A 294 -1.78 0.55 19.52
N SER A 295 -1.93 0.87 18.22
CA SER A 295 -2.33 -0.10 17.19
C SER A 295 -1.38 -1.29 17.12
N SER A 296 -0.07 -1.03 17.17
CA SER A 296 0.96 -2.07 17.17
C SER A 296 0.85 -3.02 18.37
N ALA A 297 0.66 -2.47 19.57
CA ALA A 297 0.46 -3.26 20.77
C ALA A 297 -0.84 -4.08 20.74
N ARG A 298 -1.90 -3.52 20.17
CA ARG A 298 -3.19 -4.20 19.96
C ARG A 298 -3.04 -5.38 19.02
N TRP A 299 -2.50 -5.16 17.81
CA TRP A 299 -2.24 -6.20 16.83
C TRP A 299 -1.37 -7.32 17.40
N MET A 300 -0.31 -6.96 18.13
CA MET A 300 0.58 -7.94 18.77
C MET A 300 -0.09 -8.83 19.81
N LYS A 301 -1.15 -8.33 20.46
CA LYS A 301 -1.94 -9.05 21.46
C LYS A 301 -3.02 -9.93 20.81
N GLU A 302 -3.59 -9.47 19.70
CA GLU A 302 -4.73 -10.11 19.02
C GLU A 302 -4.32 -11.17 18.00
N LYS A 303 -3.05 -11.22 17.58
CA LYS A 303 -2.55 -12.20 16.61
C LYS A 303 -2.84 -13.65 17.03
N ALA A 304 -3.20 -14.50 16.08
CA ALA A 304 -3.51 -15.90 16.33
C ALA A 304 -2.29 -16.85 16.40
N PHE A 305 -1.09 -16.38 16.05
CA PHE A 305 0.14 -17.18 15.88
C PHE A 305 1.25 -16.76 16.87
N PRO A 306 1.25 -17.30 18.10
CA PRO A 306 2.25 -16.96 19.11
C PRO A 306 3.67 -17.41 18.73
N GLU A 307 3.83 -18.44 17.92
CA GLU A 307 5.12 -18.99 17.46
C GLU A 307 5.92 -17.98 16.62
N GLU A 308 5.26 -17.13 15.84
CA GLU A 308 5.90 -16.08 15.02
C GLU A 308 6.05 -14.75 15.77
N THR A 309 6.03 -14.76 17.11
CA THR A 309 6.17 -13.56 17.95
C THR A 309 7.44 -12.77 17.63
N GLU A 310 8.56 -13.43 17.31
CA GLU A 310 9.80 -12.74 16.95
C GLU A 310 9.69 -12.03 15.59
N THR A 311 9.16 -12.69 14.56
CA THR A 311 8.89 -12.09 13.25
C THR A 311 7.93 -10.90 13.38
N CYS A 312 6.87 -11.03 14.17
CA CYS A 312 5.91 -9.94 14.41
C CYS A 312 6.57 -8.73 15.06
N LYS A 313 7.45 -8.94 16.05
CA LYS A 313 8.23 -7.85 16.67
C LYS A 313 9.08 -7.14 15.62
N PHE A 314 9.78 -7.88 14.77
CA PHE A 314 10.59 -7.28 13.72
C PHE A 314 9.77 -6.51 12.68
N VAL A 315 8.56 -6.98 12.35
CA VAL A 315 7.63 -6.23 11.50
C VAL A 315 7.24 -4.91 12.18
N ILE A 316 6.77 -4.94 13.43
CA ILE A 316 6.37 -3.75 14.19
C ILE A 316 7.52 -2.74 14.29
N GLU A 317 8.71 -3.19 14.69
CA GLU A 317 9.89 -2.33 14.83
C GLU A 317 10.27 -1.66 13.51
N SER A 318 10.16 -2.39 12.39
CA SER A 318 10.48 -1.85 11.07
C SER A 318 9.42 -0.84 10.62
N LEU A 319 8.14 -1.12 10.86
CA LEU A 319 7.04 -0.19 10.55
C LEU A 319 7.11 1.08 11.41
N ASP A 320 7.41 0.98 12.72
CA ASP A 320 7.61 2.12 13.62
C ASP A 320 8.69 3.07 13.07
N ALA A 321 9.81 2.51 12.63
CA ALA A 321 10.89 3.30 12.03
C ALA A 321 10.48 3.93 10.69
N LEU A 322 9.73 3.23 9.83
CA LEU A 322 9.25 3.77 8.55
C LEU A 322 8.21 4.89 8.75
N VAL A 323 7.29 4.72 9.69
CA VAL A 323 6.28 5.74 10.07
C VAL A 323 6.97 6.99 10.61
N GLN A 324 7.95 6.84 11.51
CA GLN A 324 8.71 7.98 12.04
C GLN A 324 9.48 8.75 10.96
N ARG A 325 9.88 8.07 9.87
CA ARG A 325 10.59 8.64 8.72
C ARG A 325 9.67 9.11 7.60
N SER A 326 8.35 9.01 7.78
CA SER A 326 7.35 9.40 6.80
C SER A 326 7.49 8.72 5.44
N ASP A 327 7.87 7.44 5.41
CA ASP A 327 8.09 6.68 4.18
C ASP A 327 6.80 6.09 3.57
N ALA A 328 5.81 6.95 3.35
CA ALA A 328 4.46 6.54 2.93
C ALA A 328 4.45 5.84 1.57
N ARG A 329 5.31 6.25 0.63
CA ARG A 329 5.39 5.65 -0.71
C ARG A 329 5.80 4.18 -0.63
N PHE A 330 6.81 3.87 0.18
CA PHE A 330 7.26 2.50 0.39
C PHE A 330 6.17 1.65 1.05
N LEU A 331 5.53 2.16 2.11
CA LEU A 331 4.45 1.46 2.81
C LEU A 331 3.25 1.17 1.90
N LYS A 332 2.86 2.13 1.05
CA LYS A 332 1.82 1.94 0.03
C LYS A 332 2.17 0.80 -0.95
N ASN A 333 3.43 0.75 -1.40
CA ASN A 333 3.89 -0.29 -2.31
C ASN A 333 3.92 -1.68 -1.66
N ILE A 334 4.36 -1.76 -0.39
CA ILE A 334 4.28 -3.01 0.39
C ILE A 334 2.83 -3.45 0.55
N GLN A 335 1.94 -2.54 0.95
CA GLN A 335 0.52 -2.85 1.14
C GLN A 335 -0.09 -3.46 -0.12
N ARG A 336 0.16 -2.86 -1.30
CA ARG A 336 -0.29 -3.43 -2.58
C ARG A 336 0.31 -4.81 -2.88
N SER A 337 1.60 -4.98 -2.55
CA SER A 337 2.33 -6.21 -2.80
C SER A 337 1.83 -7.39 -1.95
N ILE A 338 1.45 -7.16 -0.68
CA ILE A 338 1.11 -8.24 0.23
C ILE A 338 -0.20 -8.95 -0.14
N SER A 339 -1.23 -8.24 -0.60
CA SER A 339 -2.50 -8.84 -1.02
C SER A 339 -2.28 -9.77 -2.22
N ARG A 340 -1.41 -9.35 -3.16
CA ARG A 340 -1.01 -10.17 -4.29
C ARG A 340 -0.18 -11.38 -3.87
N ILE A 341 0.77 -11.21 -2.95
CA ILE A 341 1.53 -12.32 -2.38
C ILE A 341 0.59 -13.33 -1.72
N PHE A 342 -0.37 -12.86 -0.91
CA PHE A 342 -1.33 -13.72 -0.24
C PHE A 342 -2.18 -14.52 -1.24
N ARG A 343 -2.64 -13.90 -2.34
CA ARG A 343 -3.31 -14.60 -3.45
C ARG A 343 -2.41 -15.67 -4.09
N VAL A 344 -1.13 -15.39 -4.28
CA VAL A 344 -0.17 -16.37 -4.83
C VAL A 344 -0.05 -17.59 -3.92
N ILE A 345 0.09 -17.36 -2.60
CA ILE A 345 0.26 -18.44 -1.63
C ILE A 345 -1.02 -19.27 -1.51
N THR A 346 -2.18 -18.63 -1.62
CA THR A 346 -3.48 -19.27 -1.42
C THR A 346 -4.09 -19.84 -2.70
N ASP A 347 -3.47 -19.61 -3.86
CA ASP A 347 -3.90 -20.19 -5.13
C ASP A 347 -4.00 -21.72 -5.03
N TYR A 348 -5.07 -22.28 -5.59
CA TYR A 348 -5.38 -23.70 -5.48
C TYR A 348 -4.22 -24.62 -5.89
N CYS A 349 -3.45 -24.22 -6.92
CA CYS A 349 -2.35 -24.99 -7.44
C CYS A 349 -1.05 -24.79 -6.64
N LEU A 350 -0.83 -23.59 -6.07
CA LEU A 350 0.41 -23.24 -5.37
C LEU A 350 0.36 -23.42 -3.85
N ARG A 351 -0.83 -23.43 -3.23
CA ARG A 351 -1.00 -23.59 -1.77
C ARG A 351 -0.48 -24.89 -1.19
N LYS A 352 -0.25 -25.89 -2.04
CA LYS A 352 0.29 -27.20 -1.67
C LYS A 352 1.83 -27.22 -1.70
N LEU A 353 2.49 -26.15 -2.14
CA LEU A 353 3.95 -26.08 -2.15
C LEU A 353 4.52 -26.01 -0.72
N PRO A 354 5.73 -26.56 -0.48
CA PRO A 354 6.42 -26.37 0.79
C PRO A 354 6.61 -24.88 1.12
N GLU A 355 6.37 -24.50 2.37
CA GLU A 355 6.50 -23.11 2.84
C GLU A 355 7.87 -22.50 2.49
N LYS A 356 8.95 -23.27 2.67
CA LYS A 356 10.32 -22.83 2.37
C LYS A 356 10.52 -22.52 0.89
N LEU A 357 9.95 -23.33 -0.01
CA LEU A 357 9.99 -23.11 -1.46
C LEU A 357 9.21 -21.85 -1.83
N MET A 358 7.99 -21.70 -1.29
CA MET A 358 7.18 -20.50 -1.50
C MET A 358 7.91 -19.24 -1.02
N LEU A 359 8.54 -19.31 0.16
CA LEU A 359 9.32 -18.21 0.71
C LEU A 359 10.52 -17.85 -0.15
N ALA A 360 11.24 -18.84 -0.68
CA ALA A 360 12.38 -18.63 -1.57
C ALA A 360 11.97 -17.87 -2.85
N LEU A 361 10.83 -18.22 -3.41
CA LEU A 361 10.24 -17.57 -4.59
C LEU A 361 9.79 -16.13 -4.28
N ILE A 362 8.89 -15.96 -3.30
CA ILE A 362 8.29 -14.67 -2.96
C ILE A 362 9.33 -13.64 -2.50
N LYS A 363 10.39 -14.07 -1.80
CA LYS A 363 11.49 -13.16 -1.41
C LYS A 363 12.13 -12.51 -2.62
N LYS A 364 12.25 -13.21 -3.75
CA LYS A 364 12.93 -12.74 -4.96
C LYS A 364 12.01 -12.02 -5.94
N THR A 365 10.71 -12.07 -5.73
CA THR A 365 9.72 -11.42 -6.60
C THR A 365 9.42 -10.00 -6.15
N SER A 366 9.43 -9.07 -7.10
CA SER A 366 9.09 -7.66 -6.94
C SER A 366 8.04 -7.28 -7.99
N PHE A 367 7.08 -6.44 -7.60
CA PHE A 367 5.97 -6.00 -8.45
C PHE A 367 6.23 -4.56 -8.91
N GLU A 368 6.23 -4.30 -10.23
CA GLU A 368 6.67 -3.00 -10.78
C GLU A 368 5.52 -2.08 -11.20
N THR A 369 4.51 -2.61 -11.90
CA THR A 369 3.38 -1.84 -12.41
C THR A 369 2.08 -2.60 -12.20
N ASP A 370 1.10 -1.91 -11.60
CA ASP A 370 -0.29 -2.36 -11.46
C ASP A 370 -1.16 -1.32 -12.13
N ASN A 371 -1.58 -1.58 -13.37
CA ASN A 371 -2.57 -0.73 -14.02
C ASN A 371 -3.97 -1.10 -13.50
N PHE A 372 -4.34 -2.38 -13.49
CA PHE A 372 -5.63 -2.89 -13.00
C PHE A 372 -5.55 -4.37 -12.57
N SER A 373 -6.47 -4.82 -11.70
CA SER A 373 -6.61 -6.25 -11.38
C SER A 373 -7.48 -6.96 -12.42
N SER A 374 -7.23 -8.23 -12.72
CA SER A 374 -8.00 -9.01 -13.71
C SER A 374 -9.49 -9.22 -13.36
N GLY A 375 -9.93 -8.78 -12.18
CA GLY A 375 -11.34 -8.74 -11.75
C GLY A 375 -12.10 -7.48 -12.17
N ALA A 376 -11.40 -6.46 -12.70
CA ALA A 376 -12.02 -5.27 -13.27
C ALA A 376 -12.46 -5.58 -14.72
N THR A 377 -13.64 -6.18 -14.87
CA THR A 377 -14.24 -6.59 -16.17
C THR A 377 -14.48 -5.42 -17.15
N ALA A 378 -14.24 -4.17 -16.72
CA ALA A 378 -14.39 -2.96 -17.52
C ALA A 378 -13.25 -2.79 -18.56
N ASP A 379 -12.06 -3.32 -18.26
CA ASP A 379 -10.90 -3.15 -19.14
C ASP A 379 -10.75 -4.36 -20.07
N LYS A 380 -10.94 -4.13 -21.37
CA LYS A 380 -10.72 -5.14 -22.43
C LYS A 380 -9.25 -5.56 -22.58
N PHE A 381 -8.36 -4.95 -21.81
CA PHE A 381 -6.92 -5.15 -21.84
C PHE A 381 -6.32 -4.86 -20.47
N VAL A 382 -5.55 -5.79 -19.91
CA VAL A 382 -4.79 -5.59 -18.67
C VAL A 382 -3.34 -5.99 -18.90
N ASP A 383 -2.40 -5.13 -18.50
CA ASP A 383 -0.98 -5.42 -18.52
C ASP A 383 -0.34 -5.22 -17.14
N ASN A 384 0.49 -6.18 -16.74
CA ASN A 384 1.20 -6.16 -15.47
C ASN A 384 2.66 -6.55 -15.68
N THR A 385 3.53 -6.06 -14.80
CA THR A 385 4.97 -6.31 -14.88
C THR A 385 5.51 -6.74 -13.52
N VAL A 386 6.29 -7.82 -13.52
CA VAL A 386 6.99 -8.34 -12.34
C VAL A 386 8.45 -8.58 -12.65
N SER A 387 9.28 -8.51 -11.61
CA SER A 387 10.70 -8.83 -11.68
C SER A 387 11.05 -9.91 -10.66
N PHE A 388 11.92 -10.83 -11.07
CA PHE A 388 12.46 -11.91 -10.25
C PHE A 388 13.97 -11.75 -10.11
N GLN A 389 14.45 -11.62 -8.89
CA GLN A 389 15.87 -11.41 -8.58
C GLN A 389 16.67 -12.71 -8.63
N LEU A 390 17.59 -12.78 -9.60
CA LEU A 390 18.60 -13.81 -9.72
C LEU A 390 19.82 -13.49 -8.81
N PRO A 391 20.77 -14.44 -8.66
CA PRO A 391 22.06 -14.13 -8.03
C PRO A 391 22.82 -13.01 -8.78
N GLU A 392 23.82 -12.43 -8.12
CA GLU A 392 24.71 -11.40 -8.72
C GLU A 392 24.00 -10.12 -9.21
N SER A 393 22.88 -9.74 -8.59
CA SER A 393 22.11 -8.54 -8.97
C SER A 393 21.54 -8.59 -10.40
N LYS A 394 21.38 -9.79 -10.98
CA LYS A 394 20.67 -9.99 -12.25
C LYS A 394 19.18 -10.15 -11.99
N PHE A 395 18.35 -9.90 -13.00
CA PHE A 395 16.90 -10.01 -12.88
C PHE A 395 16.29 -10.66 -14.12
N ILE A 396 15.18 -11.36 -13.93
CA ILE A 396 14.24 -11.73 -14.98
C ILE A 396 13.08 -10.76 -14.88
N LYS A 397 12.81 -9.98 -15.92
CA LYS A 397 11.64 -9.11 -15.98
C LYS A 397 10.56 -9.74 -16.85
N VAL A 398 9.36 -9.90 -16.30
CA VAL A 398 8.24 -10.55 -16.98
C VAL A 398 7.13 -9.55 -17.18
N LYS A 399 6.79 -9.30 -18.44
CA LYS A 399 5.62 -8.52 -18.83
C LYS A 399 4.51 -9.48 -19.22
N GLY A 400 3.34 -9.32 -18.62
CA GLY A 400 2.14 -10.06 -18.95
C GLY A 400 1.05 -9.16 -19.50
N GLU A 401 0.33 -9.64 -20.50
CA GLU A 401 -0.82 -8.94 -21.10
C GLU A 401 -1.97 -9.93 -21.27
N ILE A 402 -3.18 -9.53 -20.88
CA ILE A 402 -4.42 -10.26 -21.17
C ILE A 402 -5.37 -9.38 -21.97
N GLU A 403 -5.98 -9.94 -23.00
CA GLU A 403 -7.00 -9.30 -23.84
C GLU A 403 -8.34 -10.02 -23.67
N GLY A 404 -9.41 -9.25 -23.53
CA GLY A 404 -10.76 -9.73 -23.28
C GLY A 404 -11.82 -8.86 -23.95
N ASP A 405 -13.05 -9.35 -24.02
CA ASP A 405 -14.18 -8.56 -24.54
C ASP A 405 -15.09 -7.99 -23.44
N GLY A 406 -14.84 -8.37 -22.18
CA GLY A 406 -15.61 -7.93 -21.00
C GLY A 406 -17.02 -8.53 -20.92
N TYR A 407 -17.40 -9.42 -21.85
CA TYR A 407 -18.80 -9.83 -22.04
C TYR A 407 -18.99 -11.35 -22.23
N SER A 408 -18.08 -12.03 -22.91
CA SER A 408 -18.21 -13.46 -23.23
C SER A 408 -17.69 -14.37 -22.11
N ASP A 409 -18.03 -15.66 -22.16
CA ASP A 409 -17.33 -16.71 -21.39
C ASP A 409 -16.54 -17.60 -22.37
N PRO A 410 -15.21 -17.76 -22.21
CA PRO A 410 -14.34 -17.02 -21.30
C PRO A 410 -14.12 -15.55 -21.70
N THR A 411 -14.25 -14.64 -20.73
CA THR A 411 -14.12 -13.18 -20.95
C THR A 411 -12.76 -12.77 -21.49
N TRP A 412 -11.72 -13.46 -21.02
CA TRP A 412 -10.34 -13.30 -21.45
C TRP A 412 -10.01 -14.35 -22.51
N HIS A 413 -9.60 -13.88 -23.69
CA HIS A 413 -9.44 -14.73 -24.86
C HIS A 413 -8.04 -14.72 -25.46
N ARG A 414 -7.10 -13.97 -24.88
CA ARG A 414 -5.67 -14.04 -25.24
C ARG A 414 -4.80 -13.69 -24.04
N LEU A 415 -3.68 -14.39 -23.92
CA LEU A 415 -2.63 -14.18 -22.93
C LEU A 415 -1.29 -14.09 -23.65
N LYS A 416 -0.52 -13.04 -23.35
CA LYS A 416 0.87 -12.89 -23.77
C LYS A 416 1.79 -12.79 -22.57
N LEU A 417 2.95 -13.43 -22.65
CA LEU A 417 4.01 -13.34 -21.66
C LEU A 417 5.33 -13.03 -22.38
N GLU A 418 6.02 -11.99 -21.94
CA GLU A 418 7.36 -11.62 -22.43
C GLU A 418 8.36 -11.64 -21.27
N PHE A 419 9.28 -12.62 -21.31
CA PHE A 419 10.35 -12.77 -20.35
C PHE A 419 11.62 -12.13 -20.89
N HIS A 420 12.16 -11.19 -20.14
CA HIS A 420 13.43 -10.53 -20.38
C HIS A 420 14.47 -11.12 -19.42
N LEU A 421 15.31 -11.99 -19.95
CA LEU A 421 16.43 -12.59 -19.24
C LEU A 421 17.67 -11.69 -19.44
N PRO A 422 18.75 -11.87 -18.65
CA PRO A 422 19.97 -11.08 -18.82
C PRO A 422 20.58 -11.16 -20.23
N ASP A 423 20.41 -12.28 -20.92
CA ASP A 423 21.07 -12.61 -22.18
C ASP A 423 20.11 -12.73 -23.37
N LYS A 424 18.80 -12.88 -23.13
CA LYS A 424 17.80 -13.11 -24.20
C LYS A 424 16.39 -12.72 -23.80
N LYS A 425 15.51 -12.72 -24.79
CA LYS A 425 14.06 -12.56 -24.59
C LYS A 425 13.31 -13.82 -25.01
N ILE A 426 12.27 -14.18 -24.25
CA ILE A 426 11.38 -15.30 -24.55
C ILE A 426 9.96 -14.76 -24.61
N HIS A 427 9.24 -15.08 -25.68
CA HIS A 427 7.87 -14.64 -25.92
C HIS A 427 6.92 -15.83 -26.05
N LEU A 428 5.82 -15.77 -25.32
CA LEU A 428 4.68 -16.69 -25.41
C LEU A 428 3.43 -15.89 -25.75
N ASP A 429 2.63 -16.37 -26.70
CA ASP A 429 1.34 -15.80 -27.08
C ASP A 429 0.37 -16.96 -27.28
N SER A 430 -0.75 -16.96 -26.57
CA SER A 430 -1.80 -17.96 -26.76
C SER A 430 -2.55 -17.75 -28.07
N GLY A 431 -2.43 -16.58 -28.69
CA GLY A 431 -3.35 -16.11 -29.72
C GLY A 431 -4.78 -15.96 -29.19
N ASN A 432 -5.69 -15.57 -30.08
CA ASN A 432 -7.12 -15.48 -29.75
C ASN A 432 -7.76 -16.89 -29.75
N ILE A 433 -8.29 -17.32 -28.61
CA ILE A 433 -8.90 -18.64 -28.43
C ILE A 433 -10.24 -18.82 -29.16
N TYR A 434 -10.91 -17.73 -29.55
CA TYR A 434 -12.14 -17.76 -30.35
C TYR A 434 -11.91 -17.92 -31.85
N ASP A 435 -10.66 -17.82 -32.31
CA ASP A 435 -10.33 -18.01 -33.71
C ASP A 435 -10.50 -19.48 -34.12
N ARG A 436 -11.60 -19.76 -34.83
CA ARG A 436 -12.02 -21.11 -35.25
C ARG A 436 -11.02 -21.80 -36.19
N ARG A 437 -10.10 -21.07 -36.84
CA ARG A 437 -9.13 -21.64 -37.78
C ARG A 437 -7.96 -22.36 -37.11
N SER A 438 -7.87 -22.32 -35.77
CA SER A 438 -6.68 -22.72 -35.02
C SER A 438 -6.99 -23.52 -33.74
N ARG A 439 -8.17 -24.16 -33.65
CA ARG A 439 -8.64 -24.85 -32.44
C ARG A 439 -7.73 -25.99 -31.96
N GLU A 440 -6.83 -26.49 -32.79
CA GLU A 440 -5.91 -27.58 -32.45
C GLU A 440 -4.47 -27.13 -32.10
N GLU A 441 -4.09 -25.85 -32.28
CA GLU A 441 -2.67 -25.42 -32.25
C GLU A 441 -2.33 -24.19 -31.39
N LYS A 442 -3.24 -23.68 -30.56
CA LYS A 442 -3.01 -22.41 -29.82
C LYS A 442 -2.88 -22.58 -28.30
N LYS A 443 -2.09 -23.55 -27.86
CA LYS A 443 -1.59 -23.63 -26.48
C LYS A 443 -0.28 -22.86 -26.36
N LEU A 444 -0.02 -22.28 -25.20
CA LEU A 444 1.28 -21.65 -24.94
C LEU A 444 2.38 -22.72 -25.05
N ASP A 445 3.42 -22.43 -25.84
CA ASP A 445 4.56 -23.33 -26.03
C ASP A 445 5.46 -23.35 -24.78
N MET A 446 5.12 -24.23 -23.83
CA MET A 446 5.82 -24.34 -22.54
C MET A 446 7.30 -24.65 -22.68
N GLY A 447 7.72 -25.38 -23.73
CA GLY A 447 9.13 -25.75 -23.94
C GLY A 447 10.05 -24.53 -24.13
N LYS A 448 9.50 -23.38 -24.52
CA LYS A 448 10.28 -22.13 -24.56
C LYS A 448 10.65 -21.61 -23.18
N LEU A 449 10.00 -22.05 -22.10
CA LEU A 449 10.29 -21.64 -20.73
C LEU A 449 11.42 -22.41 -20.07
N SER A 450 11.88 -23.53 -20.62
CA SER A 450 12.96 -24.33 -19.99
C SER A 450 14.19 -23.50 -19.57
N PRO A 451 14.66 -22.48 -20.33
CA PRO A 451 15.75 -21.62 -19.88
C PRO A 451 15.39 -20.76 -18.66
N VAL A 452 14.16 -20.28 -18.57
CA VAL A 452 13.65 -19.52 -17.43
C VAL A 452 13.57 -20.44 -16.22
N THR A 453 13.00 -21.63 -16.39
CA THR A 453 12.85 -22.66 -15.36
C THR A 453 14.18 -23.09 -14.77
N LYS A 454 15.21 -23.30 -15.60
CA LYS A 454 16.58 -23.59 -15.13
C LYS A 454 17.14 -22.48 -14.24
N LEU A 455 17.00 -21.22 -14.65
CA LEU A 455 17.46 -20.07 -13.86
C LEU A 455 16.71 -19.96 -12.53
N LEU A 456 15.39 -20.22 -12.51
CA LEU A 456 14.62 -20.26 -11.27
C LEU A 456 15.11 -21.41 -10.38
N GLN A 457 15.30 -22.62 -10.93
CA GLN A 457 15.78 -23.78 -10.17
C GLN A 457 17.14 -23.51 -9.53
N GLU A 458 18.12 -23.00 -10.28
CA GLU A 458 19.44 -22.64 -9.75
C GLU A 458 19.32 -21.63 -8.61
N CYS A 459 18.41 -20.66 -8.77
CA CYS A 459 18.17 -19.64 -7.76
C CYS A 459 17.51 -20.20 -6.49
N ILE A 460 16.57 -21.13 -6.64
CA ILE A 460 15.93 -21.87 -5.54
C ILE A 460 16.97 -22.72 -4.82
N ASN A 461 17.76 -23.50 -5.55
CA ASN A 461 18.83 -24.35 -5.01
C ASN A 461 19.80 -23.54 -4.15
N HIS A 462 20.22 -22.37 -4.64
CA HIS A 462 21.08 -21.48 -3.86
C HIS A 462 20.38 -20.87 -2.64
N SER A 463 19.08 -20.58 -2.73
CA SER A 463 18.32 -19.97 -1.63
C SER A 463 17.97 -20.96 -0.51
N MET A 464 17.92 -22.24 -0.86
CA MET A 464 17.58 -23.37 0.01
C MET A 464 18.81 -24.26 0.27
N GLU A 465 20.02 -23.72 0.13
CA GLU A 465 21.27 -24.45 0.41
C GLU A 465 21.28 -24.96 1.86
N GLY A 466 21.44 -26.27 2.03
CA GLY A 466 21.37 -26.96 3.32
C GLY A 466 20.03 -27.64 3.65
N GLU A 467 19.03 -27.53 2.77
CA GLU A 467 17.82 -28.35 2.84
C GLU A 467 18.05 -29.75 2.26
N GLU A 468 17.48 -30.79 2.89
CA GLU A 468 17.70 -32.20 2.52
C GLU A 468 17.08 -32.54 1.16
N GLU A 469 15.89 -31.99 0.85
CA GLU A 469 15.20 -32.21 -0.41
C GLU A 469 14.69 -30.89 -1.00
N ILE A 470 15.21 -30.50 -2.17
CA ILE A 470 14.77 -29.33 -2.91
C ILE A 470 13.95 -29.80 -4.12
N PRO A 471 12.64 -29.49 -4.20
CA PRO A 471 11.80 -29.93 -5.32
C PRO A 471 12.31 -29.40 -6.66
N LYS A 472 12.29 -30.25 -7.70
CA LYS A 472 12.56 -29.83 -9.08
C LYS A 472 11.28 -29.23 -9.69
N ILE A 473 11.35 -27.98 -10.15
CA ILE A 473 10.24 -27.28 -10.80
C ILE A 473 10.16 -27.58 -12.30
N LYS A 474 8.95 -27.67 -12.84
CA LYS A 474 8.68 -27.85 -14.27
C LYS A 474 8.44 -26.52 -15.02
N ASP A 475 8.47 -26.55 -16.34
CA ASP A 475 8.15 -25.39 -17.18
C ASP A 475 6.72 -24.90 -16.94
N MET A 476 5.78 -25.83 -16.73
CA MET A 476 4.39 -25.53 -16.34
C MET A 476 4.32 -24.74 -15.02
N PHE A 477 5.13 -25.12 -14.02
CA PHE A 477 5.22 -24.37 -12.77
C PHE A 477 5.69 -22.95 -13.01
N THR A 478 6.69 -22.77 -13.88
CA THR A 478 7.22 -21.43 -14.19
C THR A 478 6.13 -20.56 -14.81
N ALA A 479 5.40 -21.07 -15.81
CA ALA A 479 4.29 -20.34 -16.43
C ALA A 479 3.22 -19.98 -15.40
N LEU A 480 2.78 -20.96 -14.62
CA LEU A 480 1.71 -20.79 -13.64
C LEU A 480 2.09 -19.81 -12.53
N TYR A 481 3.29 -19.94 -11.98
CA TYR A 481 3.83 -19.02 -10.98
C TYR A 481 3.79 -17.59 -11.52
N PHE A 482 4.33 -17.36 -12.73
CA PHE A 482 4.36 -16.02 -13.32
C PHE A 482 2.98 -15.46 -13.63
N ILE A 483 2.02 -16.26 -14.08
CA ILE A 483 0.63 -15.81 -14.28
C ILE A 483 -0.01 -15.37 -12.97
N ILE A 484 0.15 -16.14 -11.90
CA ILE A 484 -0.48 -15.82 -10.62
C ILE A 484 0.19 -14.60 -9.99
N VAL A 485 1.53 -14.53 -9.99
CA VAL A 485 2.22 -13.31 -9.56
C VAL A 485 2.00 -12.15 -10.51
N LEU A 486 1.49 -12.32 -11.74
CA LEU A 486 1.03 -11.25 -12.63
C LEU A 486 -0.39 -10.75 -12.30
N ASP A 487 -1.04 -11.32 -11.26
CA ASP A 487 -2.44 -11.10 -10.87
C ASP A 487 -3.45 -11.51 -11.96
N PHE A 488 -3.09 -12.52 -12.76
CA PHE A 488 -3.94 -13.14 -13.78
C PHE A 488 -4.58 -14.46 -13.32
N GLY A 489 -4.69 -14.66 -11.99
CA GLY A 489 -5.20 -15.90 -11.40
C GLY A 489 -6.68 -16.21 -11.70
N ILE A 490 -7.45 -15.23 -12.18
CA ILE A 490 -8.88 -15.36 -12.57
C ILE A 490 -9.04 -16.05 -13.93
N LEU A 491 -7.97 -16.16 -14.73
CA LEU A 491 -8.02 -16.87 -16.00
C LEU A 491 -8.43 -18.33 -15.76
N ARG A 492 -9.38 -18.82 -16.56
CA ARG A 492 -9.60 -20.26 -16.70
C ARG A 492 -8.35 -20.89 -17.31
N LYS A 493 -7.48 -21.43 -16.43
CA LYS A 493 -6.17 -21.99 -16.76
C LYS A 493 -6.29 -23.04 -17.87
N ASP A 494 -7.37 -23.81 -17.87
CA ASP A 494 -7.66 -24.84 -18.86
C ASP A 494 -7.71 -24.30 -20.30
N ASN A 495 -8.13 -23.04 -20.49
CA ASN A 495 -8.20 -22.41 -21.82
C ASN A 495 -6.83 -22.11 -22.43
N PHE A 496 -5.78 -21.99 -21.61
CA PHE A 496 -4.43 -21.60 -22.05
C PHE A 496 -3.42 -22.74 -21.90
N PHE A 497 -3.67 -23.68 -20.99
CA PHE A 497 -2.78 -24.78 -20.64
C PHE A 497 -3.30 -26.18 -21.02
N GLY A 498 -4.62 -26.36 -21.20
CA GLY A 498 -5.22 -27.67 -21.50
C GLY A 498 -6.02 -28.26 -20.34
N ASP A 499 -5.73 -29.51 -19.97
CA ASP A 499 -6.46 -30.21 -18.90
C ASP A 499 -6.14 -29.63 -17.50
N SER A 500 -6.92 -30.05 -16.49
CA SER A 500 -6.77 -29.59 -15.10
C SER A 500 -5.36 -29.83 -14.56
N ILE A 501 -4.70 -28.77 -14.08
CA ILE A 501 -3.33 -28.80 -13.55
C ILE A 501 -3.32 -29.34 -12.11
N ASP A 502 -2.63 -30.46 -11.85
CA ASP A 502 -2.36 -30.96 -10.49
C ASP A 502 -0.90 -30.71 -10.06
N LEU A 503 -0.59 -30.91 -8.79
CA LEU A 503 0.74 -30.67 -8.21
C LEU A 503 1.83 -31.53 -8.88
N SER A 504 1.50 -32.74 -9.29
CA SER A 504 2.39 -33.63 -10.05
C SER A 504 2.78 -33.06 -11.41
N ASP A 505 1.99 -32.13 -11.96
CA ASP A 505 2.29 -31.43 -13.21
C ASP A 505 3.23 -30.23 -12.98
N LEU A 506 3.45 -29.85 -11.72
CA LEU A 506 4.22 -28.67 -11.32
C LEU A 506 5.61 -29.02 -10.80
N LEU A 507 5.72 -30.12 -10.03
CA LEU A 507 6.96 -30.56 -9.41
C LEU A 507 7.34 -31.98 -9.87
N MET A 508 8.62 -32.31 -9.79
CA MET A 508 9.10 -33.69 -9.76
C MET A 508 9.55 -34.03 -8.33
N GLU A 509 9.40 -35.29 -7.93
CA GLU A 509 10.04 -35.82 -6.73
C GLU A 509 11.57 -35.61 -6.81
N ALA A 510 12.20 -35.35 -5.67
CA ALA A 510 13.66 -35.27 -5.61
C ALA A 510 14.23 -36.62 -6.04
N GLU A 511 15.18 -36.62 -6.99
CA GLU A 511 15.86 -37.85 -7.36
C GLU A 511 16.67 -38.32 -6.15
N GLU A 512 16.33 -39.49 -5.60
CA GLU A 512 17.29 -40.25 -4.80
C GLU A 512 18.50 -40.51 -5.72
N ASP A 513 19.62 -39.87 -5.46
CA ASP A 513 20.91 -40.25 -6.02
C ASP A 513 21.18 -41.70 -5.56
N LYS A 514 20.70 -42.66 -6.36
CA LYS A 514 21.14 -44.05 -6.26
C LYS A 514 22.60 -44.07 -6.67
N LEU A 515 23.47 -43.92 -5.68
CA LEU A 515 24.81 -44.49 -5.69
C LEU A 515 24.66 -45.94 -6.16
N SER A 516 24.94 -46.14 -7.44
CA SER A 516 25.20 -47.46 -7.99
C SER A 516 26.63 -47.77 -7.56
N ASP A 517 26.74 -48.61 -6.53
CA ASP A 517 27.98 -49.31 -6.24
C ASP A 517 28.26 -50.25 -7.44
N GLU A 518 29.22 -49.87 -8.27
CA GLU A 518 30.04 -50.80 -9.06
C GLU A 518 31.41 -50.98 -8.40
#